data_AF-A0A9D9VAF7-F1
#
_entry.id   AF-A0A9D9VAF7-F1
#
_cell.length_a   1.000
_cell.length_b   1.000
_cell.length_c   1.000
_cell.angle_alpha   90.00
_cell.angle_beta   90.00
_cell.angle_gamma   90.00
#
_symmetry.space_group_name_H-M   'P 1'
#
loop_
_entity.id
_entity.type
_entity.pdbx_description
1 polymer ?
#
loop_
_entity_poly.entity_id
_entity_poly.type
_entity_poly.pdbx_seq_one_letter_code
_entity_poly.pdbx_strand_id
1 'polypeptide(L)' 'GMEAHVCVLQTVMGLMEDFDVHVVTDACTSRTERNRDAAYDRLAAEGASLVTTEMVLFEWLHNAEHEHFKAVQRLIK' A
#
# COMPACT_ATOMS: atom_id res chain seq x y z
N GLY A 1 -2.28 -6.96 3.14
CA GLY A 1 -2.40 -7.85 4.30
C GLY A 1 -3.80 -7.82 4.90
N MET A 2 -4.03 -8.55 5.98
CA MET A 2 -5.31 -8.60 6.70
C MET A 2 -5.05 -8.85 8.19
N GLU A 3 -5.75 -8.21 9.12
CA GLU A 3 -6.83 -7.22 8.93
C GLU A 3 -6.31 -5.78 8.87
N ALA A 4 -6.83 -5.00 7.90
CA ALA A 4 -6.43 -3.60 7.68
C ALA A 4 -6.57 -2.76 8.96
N HIS A 5 -7.66 -2.95 9.71
CA HIS A 5 -7.99 -2.18 10.92
C HIS A 5 -7.38 -2.70 12.22
N VAL A 6 -6.69 -3.83 12.19
CA VAL A 6 -6.08 -4.45 13.38
C VAL A 6 -4.58 -4.56 13.19
N CYS A 7 -4.12 -5.65 12.57
CA CYS A 7 -2.71 -5.96 12.47
C CYS A 7 -1.96 -5.01 11.53
N VAL A 8 -2.57 -4.66 10.39
CA VAL A 8 -1.91 -3.74 9.43
C VAL A 8 -1.81 -2.34 10.03
N LEU A 9 -2.92 -1.80 10.57
CA LEU A 9 -2.95 -0.51 11.25
C LEU A 9 -1.87 -0.39 12.33
N GLN A 10 -1.82 -1.36 13.25
CA GLN A 10 -0.85 -1.34 14.36
C GLN A 10 0.60 -1.48 13.87
N THR A 11 0.84 -2.33 12.88
CA THR A 11 2.18 -2.52 12.30
C THR A 11 2.66 -1.23 11.62
N VAL A 12 1.80 -0.60 10.81
CA VAL A 12 2.16 0.65 10.13
C VAL A 12 2.45 1.77 11.13
N MET A 13 1.59 1.94 12.15
CA MET A 13 1.81 2.92 13.21
C MET A 13 3.15 2.73 13.93
N GLY A 14 3.52 1.49 14.25
CA GLY A 14 4.80 1.19 14.90
C GLY A 14 6.01 1.39 13.98
N LEU A 15 5.88 1.17 12.67
CA LEU A 15 6.98 1.34 11.72
C LEU A 15 7.21 2.80 11.31
N MET A 16 6.17 3.64 11.38
CA MET A 16 6.25 5.06 10.98
C MET A 16 7.18 5.90 11.85
N GLU A 17 7.60 5.40 13.02
CA GLU A 17 8.62 6.08 13.85
C GLU A 17 10.01 6.06 13.19
N ASP A 18 10.31 5.01 12.41
CA ASP A 18 11.64 4.74 11.87
C ASP A 18 11.68 4.60 10.34
N PHE A 19 10.53 4.51 9.65
CA PHE A 19 10.45 4.20 8.22
C PHE A 19 9.38 5.02 7.47
N ASP A 20 9.64 5.26 6.19
CA ASP A 20 8.64 5.74 5.23
C ASP A 20 7.70 4.60 4.82
N VAL A 21 6.57 4.48 5.51
CA VAL A 21 5.64 3.36 5.30
C VAL A 21 4.62 3.67 4.21
N HIS A 22 4.54 2.77 3.23
CA HIS A 22 3.57 2.81 2.13
C HIS A 22 2.61 1.62 2.26
N VAL A 23 1.30 1.89 2.31
CA VAL A 23 0.26 0.88 2.45
C VAL A 23 -0.40 0.62 1.11
N VAL A 24 -0.25 -0.61 0.62
CA VAL A 24 -0.81 -1.07 -0.67
C VAL A 24 -2.27 -1.47 -0.48
N THR A 25 -3.17 -0.53 -0.78
CA THR A 25 -4.60 -0.56 -0.40
C THR A 25 -5.42 -1.64 -1.11
N ASP A 26 -5.12 -1.94 -2.37
CA ASP A 26 -5.74 -3.02 -3.15
C ASP A 26 -5.20 -4.41 -2.78
N ALA A 27 -4.09 -4.46 -2.05
CA ALA A 27 -3.54 -5.67 -1.45
C ALA A 27 -3.89 -5.81 0.06
N CYS A 28 -4.70 -4.90 0.61
CA CYS A 28 -5.10 -4.91 2.02
C CYS A 28 -6.63 -4.96 2.18
N THR A 29 -7.11 -5.67 3.20
CA THR A 29 -8.55 -5.77 3.45
C THR A 29 -8.88 -6.05 4.91
N SER A 30 -10.16 -5.94 5.25
CA SER A 30 -10.75 -6.35 6.52
C SER A 30 -12.03 -7.13 6.24
N ARG A 31 -12.57 -7.82 7.26
CA ARG A 31 -13.85 -8.53 7.13
C ARG A 31 -15.01 -7.65 6.65
N THR A 32 -15.01 -6.37 7.02
CA THR A 32 -15.99 -5.38 6.54
C THR A 32 -15.27 -4.21 5.87
N GLU A 33 -15.88 -3.69 4.80
CA GLU A 33 -15.35 -2.52 4.08
C GLU A 33 -15.27 -1.30 4.99
N ARG A 34 -16.30 -1.06 5.82
CA ARG A 34 -16.30 0.03 6.79
C ARG A 34 -15.09 0.00 7.73
N ASN A 35 -14.66 -1.17 8.19
CA ASN A 35 -13.49 -1.27 9.06
C ASN A 35 -12.21 -1.00 8.27
N ARG A 36 -12.10 -1.51 7.04
CA ARG A 36 -10.96 -1.25 6.14
C ARG A 36 -10.83 0.26 5.87
N ASP A 37 -11.91 0.91 5.49
CA ASP A 37 -11.91 2.32 5.09
C ASP A 37 -11.58 3.22 6.28
N ALA A 38 -12.15 2.93 7.46
CA ALA A 38 -11.79 3.64 8.69
C ALA A 38 -10.29 3.50 9.06
N ALA A 39 -9.67 2.37 8.74
CA ALA A 39 -8.23 2.18 8.93
C ALA A 39 -7.42 3.02 7.94
N TYR A 40 -7.83 3.08 6.67
CA TYR A 40 -7.18 3.89 5.65
C TYR A 40 -7.28 5.39 5.96
N ASP A 41 -8.47 5.88 6.34
CA ASP A 41 -8.66 7.27 6.74
C ASP A 41 -7.74 7.65 7.91
N ARG A 42 -7.64 6.76 8.91
CA ARG A 42 -6.76 6.98 10.06
C ARG A 42 -5.28 6.97 9.65
N LEU A 43 -4.84 5.98 8.88
CA LEU A 43 -3.46 5.87 8.41
C LEU A 43 -3.04 7.09 7.59
N ALA A 44 -3.89 7.56 6.69
CA ALA A 44 -3.63 8.77 5.92
C ALA A 44 -3.54 10.01 6.82
N ALA A 45 -4.42 10.14 7.83
CA ALA A 45 -4.38 11.26 8.78
C ALA A 45 -3.11 11.28 9.64
N GLU A 46 -2.54 10.11 9.95
CA GLU A 46 -1.27 9.98 10.68
C GLU A 46 -0.04 10.11 9.76
N GLY A 47 -0.23 10.26 8.43
CA GLY A 47 0.84 10.51 7.47
C GLY A 47 1.35 9.29 6.69
N ALA A 48 0.72 8.13 6.79
CA ALA A 48 1.08 6.98 5.97
C ALA A 48 0.67 7.20 4.50
N SER A 49 1.57 6.87 3.57
CA SER A 49 1.27 6.91 2.13
C SER A 49 0.33 5.75 1.77
N LEU A 50 -0.84 6.07 1.21
CA LEU A 50 -1.74 5.07 0.65
C LEU A 50 -1.54 4.97 -0.86
N VAL A 51 -1.18 3.77 -1.32
CA VAL A 51 -0.85 3.50 -2.73
C VAL A 51 -1.60 2.26 -3.22
N THR A 52 -1.56 2.02 -4.53
CA THR A 52 -2.03 0.76 -5.14
C THR A 52 -0.85 -0.10 -5.56
N THR A 53 -1.12 -1.37 -5.85
CA THR A 53 -0.10 -2.30 -6.35
C THR A 53 0.50 -1.77 -7.65
N GLU A 54 -0.31 -1.20 -8.53
CA GLU A 54 0.14 -0.61 -9.79
C GLU A 54 1.04 0.62 -9.58
N MET A 55 0.69 1.50 -8.64
CA MET A 55 1.53 2.66 -8.28
C MET A 55 2.92 2.20 -7.84
N VAL A 56 3.01 1.27 -6.88
CA VAL A 56 4.30 0.75 -6.38
C VAL A 56 5.14 0.17 -7.51
N LEU A 57 4.52 -0.66 -8.36
CA LEU A 57 5.21 -1.34 -9.44
C LEU A 57 5.81 -0.35 -10.46
N PHE A 58 5.09 0.71 -10.82
CA PHE A 58 5.61 1.68 -11.79
C PHE A 58 6.48 2.78 -11.17
N GLU A 59 6.24 3.18 -9.93
CA GLU A 59 7.11 4.09 -9.20
C GLU A 59 8.53 3.53 -9.08
N TRP A 60 8.68 2.25 -8.76
CA TRP A 60 10.01 1.60 -8.70
C TRP A 60 10.72 1.48 -10.05
N LEU A 61 9.99 1.49 -11.17
CA LEU A 61 10.59 1.43 -12.50
C LEU A 61 11.09 2.80 -12.97
N HIS A 62 10.55 3.89 -12.41
CA HIS A 62 10.80 5.30 -12.75
C HIS A 62 10.40 5.71 -14.18
N ASN A 63 10.65 4.88 -15.19
CA ASN A 63 10.32 5.13 -16.59
C ASN A 63 10.08 3.85 -17.39
N ALA A 64 9.58 4.02 -18.63
CA ALA A 64 9.24 2.91 -19.53
C ALA A 64 10.43 2.25 -20.23
N GLU A 65 11.63 2.82 -20.11
CA GLU A 65 12.89 2.29 -20.69
C GLU A 65 13.58 1.30 -19.76
N HIS A 66 13.11 1.18 -18.51
CA HIS A 66 13.65 0.24 -17.53
C HIS A 66 13.65 -1.20 -18.08
N GLU A 67 14.76 -1.93 -17.89
CA GLU A 67 14.95 -3.29 -18.46
C GLU A 67 13.83 -4.27 -18.08
N HIS A 68 13.27 -4.11 -16.88
CA HIS A 68 12.17 -4.91 -16.35
C HIS A 68 10.76 -4.39 -16.70
N PHE A 69 10.61 -3.25 -17.40
CA PHE A 69 9.30 -2.64 -17.66
C PHE A 69 8.32 -3.61 -18.33
N LYS A 70 8.75 -4.33 -19.37
CA LYS A 70 7.90 -5.32 -20.05
C LYS A 70 7.55 -6.51 -19.18
N ALA A 71 8.40 -6.88 -18.22
CA ALA A 71 8.11 -7.96 -17.30
C ALA A 71 7.05 -7.54 -16.28
N VAL A 72 7.21 -6.37 -15.67
CA VAL A 72 6.26 -5.81 -14.70
C VAL A 72 4.92 -5.48 -15.35
N GLN A 73 4.91 -4.87 -16.54
CA GLN A 73 3.68 -4.57 -17.29
C GLN A 73 2.82 -5.82 -17.54
N ARG A 74 3.42 -7.02 -17.62
CA ARG A 74 2.67 -8.28 -17.80
C ARG A 74 1.97 -8.76 -16.53
N LEU A 75 2.33 -8.24 -15.36
CA LEU A 75 1.70 -8.62 -14.07
C LEU A 75 0.37 -7.90 -13.83
N ILE A 76 0.10 -6.79 -14.53
CA ILE A 76 -1.06 -5.91 -14.32
C ILE A 76 -2.05 -5.97 -15.50
N LYS A 77 -1.91 -6.98 -16.39
CA LYS A 77 -2.78 -7.17 -17.55
C LYS A 77 -4.00 -8.03 -17.27
#